data_AF-A0A2N2M3G4-F1
#
_entry.id   AF-A0A2N2M3G4-F1
#
_cell.length_a   1.000
_cell.length_b   1.000
_cell.length_c   1.000
_cell.angle_alpha   90.00
_cell.angle_beta   90.00
_cell.angle_gamma   90.00
#
_symmetry.space_group_name_H-M   'P 1'
#
loop_
_entity.id
_entity.type
_entity.pdbx_description
1 polymer ?
#
loop_
_entity_poly.entity_id
_entity_poly.type
_entity_poly.pdbx_seq_one_letter_code
_entity_poly.pdbx_strand_id
1 'polypeptide(L)'
;MFQIMKAFLSVVIAIFAIYSSSCAPKSTLPVNGEEKTTEPVQQVLKTTMGDFVINSTRLVDEVNNQQSQPEEKFLLVILTDPNGKNLVPGEFLLEDFQKMIQDSNGQIYVLGEGDFQIISTMAGWVEDEFVLGFRVPIVDSYTLSWSGNSPIELNPKDE
;
A
#
# COMPACT_ATOMS: atom_id res chain seq x y z
N MET A 1 -32.37 -40.58 21.89
CA MET A 1 -31.98 -40.14 23.24
C MET A 1 -30.64 -39.44 23.13
N PHE A 2 -30.64 -38.12 22.98
CA PHE A 2 -29.45 -37.27 23.05
C PHE A 2 -29.85 -36.00 23.80
N GLN A 3 -29.15 -35.72 24.89
CA GLN A 3 -29.51 -34.69 25.86
C GLN A 3 -29.21 -33.28 25.36
N ILE A 4 -30.15 -32.40 25.67
CA ILE A 4 -30.17 -30.96 25.40
C ILE A 4 -29.33 -30.27 26.48
N MET A 5 -28.24 -29.60 26.11
CA MET A 5 -27.48 -28.76 27.04
C MET A 5 -27.91 -27.30 26.85
N LYS A 6 -28.83 -26.85 27.71
CA LYS A 6 -29.15 -25.44 27.94
C LYS A 6 -28.11 -24.87 28.90
N ALA A 7 -27.47 -23.77 28.52
CA ALA A 7 -26.76 -22.91 29.46
C ALA A 7 -27.32 -21.49 29.33
N PHE A 8 -28.33 -21.21 30.14
CA PHE A 8 -28.73 -19.86 30.55
C PHE A 8 -28.16 -19.66 31.96
N LEU A 9 -27.34 -18.64 32.19
CA LEU A 9 -27.47 -17.81 33.40
C LEU A 9 -26.69 -16.50 33.29
N SER A 10 -27.43 -15.41 33.49
CA SER A 10 -27.02 -14.01 33.64
C SER A 10 -26.16 -13.72 34.87
N VAL A 11 -25.54 -12.52 34.88
CA VAL A 11 -25.52 -11.47 35.96
C VAL A 11 -24.33 -10.53 35.65
N VAL A 12 -24.54 -9.36 35.04
CA VAL A 12 -24.66 -7.99 35.64
C VAL A 12 -23.59 -7.64 36.69
N ILE A 13 -22.75 -6.63 36.43
CA ILE A 13 -22.40 -5.52 37.34
C ILE A 13 -21.74 -4.39 36.52
N ALA A 14 -22.29 -3.19 36.65
CA ALA A 14 -21.71 -1.92 36.21
C ALA A 14 -21.20 -1.16 37.44
N ILE A 15 -19.98 -0.59 37.40
CA ILE A 15 -19.56 0.47 38.33
C ILE A 15 -18.70 1.51 37.60
N PHE A 16 -19.18 2.76 37.68
CA PHE A 16 -18.58 4.04 37.35
C PHE A 16 -17.23 4.30 38.06
N ALA A 17 -16.29 4.95 37.39
CA ALA A 17 -15.32 5.83 38.04
C ALA A 17 -14.96 7.01 37.12
N ILE A 18 -15.64 8.14 37.36
CA ILE A 18 -15.30 9.47 36.85
C ILE A 18 -14.01 9.90 37.56
N TYR A 19 -12.92 10.07 36.82
CA TYR A 19 -11.78 10.89 37.29
C TYR A 19 -11.80 12.21 36.52
N SER A 20 -12.49 13.17 37.11
CA SER A 20 -12.31 14.59 36.84
C SER A 20 -10.92 15.02 37.35
N SER A 21 -9.96 15.20 36.44
CA SER A 21 -8.78 16.01 36.73
C SER A 21 -8.76 17.17 35.75
N SER A 22 -9.28 18.29 36.25
CA SER A 22 -9.17 19.59 35.64
C SER A 22 -7.75 20.09 35.91
N CYS A 23 -6.97 20.34 34.86
CA CYS A 23 -5.87 21.29 34.94
C CYS A 23 -5.67 21.91 33.55
N ALA A 24 -6.34 23.04 33.33
CA ALA A 24 -5.94 23.98 32.30
C ALA A 24 -4.83 24.87 32.87
N PRO A 25 -3.79 25.15 32.08
CA PRO A 25 -3.35 26.52 31.95
C PRO A 25 -3.47 26.98 30.50
N LYS A 26 -4.24 28.04 30.35
CA LYS A 26 -4.30 28.94 29.20
C LYS A 26 -2.90 29.50 28.97
N SER A 27 -2.27 29.16 27.84
CA SER A 27 -1.15 29.92 27.30
C SER A 27 -1.36 30.14 25.82
N THR A 28 -1.30 31.41 25.47
CA THR A 28 -1.57 32.06 24.19
C THR A 28 -0.76 31.42 23.05
N LEU A 29 -1.44 30.74 22.13
CA LEU A 29 -0.86 30.39 20.83
C LEU A 29 -0.75 31.67 19.98
N PRO A 30 0.42 32.03 19.45
CA PRO A 30 0.46 32.89 18.29
C PRO A 30 -0.14 32.13 17.11
N VAL A 31 -1.20 32.71 16.55
CA VAL A 31 -1.66 32.44 15.20
C VAL A 31 -0.48 32.72 14.27
N ASN A 32 0.19 31.66 13.83
CA ASN A 32 0.77 31.61 12.50
C ASN A 32 0.10 30.43 11.82
N GLY A 33 -0.97 30.75 11.10
CA GLY A 33 -1.46 29.89 10.03
C GLY A 33 -0.39 29.83 8.96
N GLU A 34 0.53 28.89 9.09
CA GLU A 34 1.06 28.20 7.94
C GLU A 34 0.36 26.85 7.94
N GLU A 35 -0.83 26.84 7.33
CA GLU A 35 -1.30 25.68 6.60
C GLU A 35 -0.21 25.40 5.56
N LYS A 36 0.80 24.63 5.97
CA LYS A 36 1.76 24.02 5.06
C LYS A 36 0.90 23.09 4.23
N THR A 37 0.43 23.63 3.10
CA THR A 37 0.00 22.86 1.95
C THR A 37 1.17 21.93 1.69
N THR A 38 1.05 20.73 2.23
CA THR A 38 2.04 19.68 2.05
C THR A 38 1.78 19.27 0.62
N GLU A 39 2.50 19.89 -0.32
CA GLU A 39 2.58 19.36 -1.68
C GLU A 39 2.79 17.85 -1.52
N PRO A 40 2.00 17.01 -2.21
CA PRO A 40 2.14 15.57 -2.07
C PRO A 40 3.62 15.25 -2.31
N VAL A 41 4.28 14.77 -1.26
CA VAL A 41 5.70 14.41 -1.35
C VAL A 41 5.75 13.31 -2.39
N GLN A 42 6.22 13.66 -3.57
CA GLN A 42 6.30 12.75 -4.71
C GLN A 42 7.13 11.54 -4.25
N GLN A 43 6.51 10.36 -4.25
CA GLN A 43 7.13 9.14 -3.73
C GLN A 43 8.14 8.64 -4.77
N VAL A 44 9.37 9.14 -4.65
CA VAL A 44 10.48 8.77 -5.52
C VAL A 44 11.06 7.43 -5.07
N LEU A 45 11.08 6.49 -6.00
CA LEU A 45 11.65 5.15 -5.87
C LEU A 45 13.02 5.12 -6.56
N LYS A 46 14.08 4.95 -5.77
CA LYS A 46 15.44 4.80 -6.25
C LYS A 46 15.71 3.36 -6.65
N THR A 47 16.15 3.15 -7.88
CA THR A 47 16.48 1.83 -8.41
C THR A 47 17.84 1.83 -9.07
N THR A 48 18.36 0.64 -9.40
CA THR A 48 19.61 0.52 -10.17
C THR A 48 19.47 0.98 -11.63
N MET A 49 18.24 1.17 -12.12
CA MET A 49 17.94 1.68 -13.47
C MET A 49 17.68 3.19 -13.49
N GLY A 50 17.68 3.84 -12.32
CA GLY A 50 17.34 5.25 -12.17
C GLY A 50 16.23 5.47 -11.14
N ASP A 51 15.82 6.72 -11.03
CA ASP A 51 14.76 7.14 -10.13
C ASP A 51 13.41 7.07 -10.88
N PHE A 52 12.41 6.47 -10.24
CA PHE A 52 11.03 6.44 -10.70
C PHE A 52 10.12 7.12 -9.69
N VAL A 53 8.90 7.42 -10.10
CA VAL A 53 7.88 7.98 -9.22
C VAL A 53 6.68 7.06 -9.23
N ILE A 54 6.17 6.73 -8.04
CA ILE A 54 4.87 6.08 -7.90
C ILE A 54 3.80 7.14 -8.18
N ASN A 55 3.17 7.06 -9.35
CA ASN A 55 2.13 7.99 -9.78
C ASN A 55 0.80 7.68 -9.10
N SER A 56 0.45 6.40 -9.06
CA SER A 56 -0.77 5.90 -8.45
C SER A 56 -0.66 4.41 -8.13
N THR A 57 -1.63 3.92 -7.35
CA THR A 57 -1.82 2.49 -7.10
C THR A 57 -3.29 2.14 -7.26
N ARG A 58 -3.60 0.96 -7.80
CA ARG A 58 -4.97 0.45 -7.92
C ARG A 58 -5.04 -1.06 -7.70
N LEU A 59 -6.19 -1.51 -7.21
CA LEU A 59 -6.54 -2.91 -7.09
C LEU A 59 -7.52 -3.28 -8.19
N VAL A 60 -7.20 -4.30 -8.98
CA VAL A 60 -8.06 -4.78 -10.08
C VAL A 60 -8.27 -6.29 -9.98
N ASP A 61 -9.42 -6.76 -10.45
CA ASP A 61 -9.75 -8.20 -10.52
C ASP A 61 -9.14 -8.88 -11.75
N GLU A 62 -8.86 -8.11 -12.80
CA GLU A 62 -8.32 -8.62 -14.06
C GLU A 62 -7.22 -7.69 -14.61
N VAL A 63 -6.15 -8.27 -15.14
CA VAL A 63 -5.11 -7.54 -15.89
C VAL A 63 -4.65 -8.38 -17.07
N ASN A 64 -4.62 -7.80 -18.27
CA ASN A 64 -4.14 -8.47 -19.51
C ASN A 64 -4.75 -9.87 -19.73
N ASN A 65 -6.08 -10.02 -19.54
CA ASN A 65 -6.82 -11.29 -19.63
C ASN A 65 -6.48 -12.33 -18.55
N GLN A 66 -5.87 -11.92 -17.44
CA GLN A 66 -5.64 -12.77 -16.28
C GLN A 66 -6.56 -12.35 -15.14
N GLN A 67 -7.36 -13.29 -14.64
CA GLN A 67 -8.23 -13.09 -13.47
C GLN A 67 -7.48 -13.38 -12.16
N SER A 68 -7.77 -12.60 -11.11
CA SER A 68 -7.37 -12.92 -9.74
C SER A 68 -8.20 -14.06 -9.14
N GLN A 69 -7.76 -14.60 -8.00
CA GLN A 69 -8.58 -15.53 -7.23
C GLN A 69 -9.61 -14.77 -6.37
N PRO A 70 -10.69 -15.39 -5.89
CA PRO A 70 -11.76 -14.70 -5.16
C PRO A 70 -11.34 -13.92 -3.91
N GLU A 71 -10.21 -14.28 -3.28
CA GLU A 71 -9.68 -13.64 -2.08
C GLU A 71 -8.45 -12.76 -2.37
N GLU A 72 -8.13 -12.57 -3.65
CA GLU A 72 -6.97 -11.84 -4.12
C GLU A 72 -7.36 -10.77 -5.15
N LYS A 73 -6.54 -9.73 -5.25
CA LYS A 73 -6.57 -8.77 -6.35
C LYS A 73 -5.17 -8.60 -6.93
N PHE A 74 -5.10 -8.03 -8.13
CA PHE A 74 -3.85 -7.50 -8.63
C PHE A 74 -3.67 -6.08 -8.10
N LEU A 75 -2.64 -5.87 -7.29
CA LEU A 75 -2.16 -4.54 -6.94
C LEU A 75 -1.21 -4.07 -8.03
N LEU A 76 -1.61 -3.01 -8.72
CA LEU A 76 -0.82 -2.35 -9.76
C LEU A 76 -0.21 -1.09 -9.16
N VAL A 77 1.11 -0.99 -9.18
CA VAL A 77 1.86 0.21 -8.80
C VAL A 77 2.35 0.88 -10.07
N ILE A 78 1.75 2.01 -10.41
CA ILE A 78 2.01 2.73 -11.67
C ILE A 78 3.26 3.57 -11.49
N LEU A 79 4.26 3.36 -12.36
CA LEU A 79 5.54 4.04 -12.31
C LEU A 79 5.69 5.03 -13.48
N THR A 80 6.23 6.20 -13.16
CA THR A 80 6.51 7.29 -14.10
C THR A 80 7.97 7.72 -13.99
N ASP A 81 8.41 8.55 -14.93
CA ASP A 81 9.69 9.24 -14.81
C ASP A 81 9.69 10.23 -13.61
N PRO A 82 10.85 10.77 -13.20
CA PRO A 82 10.91 11.75 -12.11
C PRO A 82 10.07 13.01 -12.31
N ASN A 83 9.66 13.32 -13.54
CA ASN A 83 8.82 14.47 -13.88
C ASN A 83 7.33 14.12 -13.92
N GLY A 84 6.94 12.88 -13.56
CA GLY A 84 5.57 12.40 -13.57
C GLY A 84 5.03 12.05 -14.97
N LYS A 85 5.90 11.86 -15.97
CA LYS A 85 5.50 11.45 -17.32
C LYS A 85 5.51 9.93 -17.44
N ASN A 86 4.54 9.39 -18.18
CA ASN A 86 4.50 7.97 -18.50
C ASN A 86 5.80 7.54 -19.17
N LEU A 87 6.30 6.37 -18.77
CA LEU A 87 7.39 5.71 -19.47
C LEU A 87 6.89 5.32 -20.87
N VAL A 88 7.78 5.34 -21.88
CA VAL A 88 7.40 5.10 -23.28
C VAL A 88 7.85 3.70 -23.71
N PRO A 89 6.94 2.84 -24.24
CA PRO A 89 7.33 1.57 -24.81
C PRO A 89 8.37 1.72 -25.93
N GLY A 90 9.44 0.95 -25.87
CA GLY A 90 10.54 0.99 -26.84
C GLY A 90 11.66 1.98 -26.50
N GLU A 91 11.39 2.99 -25.66
CA GLU A 91 12.44 3.80 -25.02
C GLU A 91 12.81 3.22 -23.66
N PHE A 92 11.80 2.78 -22.91
CA PHE A 92 11.99 2.05 -21.67
C PHE A 92 12.05 0.54 -21.93
N LEU A 93 13.14 -0.09 -21.49
CA LEU A 93 13.41 -1.50 -21.71
C LEU A 93 12.77 -2.34 -20.58
N LEU A 94 11.60 -2.92 -20.86
CA LEU A 94 10.88 -3.80 -19.92
C LEU A 94 11.75 -4.97 -19.44
N GLU A 95 12.52 -5.58 -20.33
CA GLU A 95 13.36 -6.75 -20.02
C GLU A 95 14.42 -6.41 -18.96
N ASP A 96 15.03 -5.22 -19.04
CA ASP A 96 16.01 -4.75 -18.06
C ASP A 96 15.37 -4.54 -16.69
N PHE A 97 14.14 -4.00 -16.66
CA PHE A 97 13.41 -3.80 -15.42
C PHE A 97 12.99 -5.12 -14.77
N GLN A 98 12.48 -6.07 -15.57
CA GLN A 98 12.17 -7.41 -15.09
C GLN A 98 13.42 -8.13 -14.57
N LYS A 99 14.56 -7.99 -15.26
CA LYS A 99 15.84 -8.52 -14.80
C LYS A 99 16.28 -7.88 -13.49
N MET A 100 16.12 -6.58 -13.32
CA MET A 100 16.43 -5.88 -12.07
C MET A 100 15.58 -6.40 -10.91
N ILE A 101 14.27 -6.64 -11.12
CA ILE A 101 13.40 -7.24 -10.10
C ILE A 101 13.90 -8.64 -9.74
N GLN A 102 14.23 -9.48 -10.72
CA GLN A 102 14.73 -10.83 -10.48
C GLN A 102 16.06 -10.82 -9.72
N ASP A 103 17.00 -9.97 -10.14
CA ASP A 103 18.32 -9.81 -9.51
C ASP A 103 18.23 -9.25 -8.08
N SER A 104 17.11 -8.60 -7.71
CA SER A 104 16.85 -8.16 -6.33
C SER A 104 16.68 -9.32 -5.33
N ASN A 105 16.54 -10.56 -5.81
CA ASN A 105 16.42 -11.77 -4.98
C ASN A 105 15.32 -11.68 -3.90
N GLY A 106 14.15 -11.15 -4.27
CA GLY A 106 12.99 -11.03 -3.37
C GLY A 106 13.02 -9.82 -2.43
N GLN A 107 13.93 -8.87 -2.65
CA GLN A 107 14.01 -7.63 -1.86
C GLN A 107 13.00 -6.55 -2.29
N ILE A 108 12.11 -6.87 -3.23
CA ILE A 108 10.99 -6.04 -3.64
C ILE A 108 9.71 -6.79 -3.28
N TYR A 109 9.03 -6.33 -2.24
CA TYR A 109 7.83 -6.99 -1.73
C TYR A 109 6.84 -5.98 -1.16
N VAL A 110 5.57 -6.37 -1.11
CA VAL A 110 4.55 -5.66 -0.34
C VAL A 110 4.23 -6.44 0.93
N LEU A 111 3.97 -5.69 2.00
CA LEU A 111 3.40 -6.17 3.26
C LEU A 111 1.94 -5.72 3.32
N GLY A 112 1.04 -6.65 3.61
CA GLY A 112 -0.34 -6.36 4.02
C GLY A 112 -0.52 -6.57 5.53
N GLU A 113 -1.76 -6.69 5.98
CA GLU A 113 -2.05 -7.10 7.36
C GLU A 113 -1.52 -8.53 7.63
N GLY A 114 -0.79 -8.72 8.73
CA GLY A 114 -0.32 -10.04 9.17
C GLY A 114 1.13 -10.42 8.82
N ASP A 115 2.00 -9.44 8.56
CA ASP A 115 3.45 -9.61 8.31
C ASP A 115 3.83 -10.54 7.13
N PHE A 116 2.87 -10.92 6.30
CA PHE A 116 3.12 -11.76 5.13
C PHE A 116 3.76 -10.93 4.00
N GLN A 117 4.89 -11.43 3.47
CA GLN A 117 5.62 -10.78 2.39
C GLN A 117 5.19 -11.34 1.04
N ILE A 118 4.80 -10.43 0.15
CA ILE A 118 4.40 -10.76 -1.22
C ILE A 118 5.44 -10.18 -2.17
N ILE A 119 6.30 -11.05 -2.68
CA ILE A 119 7.39 -10.66 -3.57
C ILE A 119 6.83 -10.28 -4.94
N SER A 120 7.31 -9.18 -5.51
CA SER A 120 6.97 -8.86 -6.89
C SER A 120 7.67 -9.81 -7.85
N THR A 121 6.90 -10.36 -8.79
CA THR A 121 7.42 -11.13 -9.93
C THR A 121 6.94 -10.57 -11.27
N MET A 122 6.19 -9.47 -11.25
CA MET A 122 5.46 -8.97 -12.40
C MET A 122 5.77 -7.50 -12.63
N ALA A 123 6.18 -7.16 -13.84
CA ALA A 123 6.20 -5.80 -14.34
C ALA A 123 5.85 -5.82 -15.82
N GLY A 124 5.21 -4.76 -16.30
CA GLY A 124 4.69 -4.73 -17.67
C GLY A 124 3.93 -3.47 -18.00
N TRP A 125 3.41 -3.45 -19.22
CA TRP A 125 2.49 -2.41 -19.69
C TRP A 125 1.05 -2.85 -19.45
N VAL A 126 0.25 -1.95 -18.92
CA VAL A 126 -1.21 -2.06 -18.85
C VAL A 126 -1.74 -0.81 -19.51
N GLU A 127 -2.37 -0.99 -20.68
CA GLU A 127 -2.71 0.12 -21.57
C GLU A 127 -1.46 0.96 -21.93
N ASP A 128 -1.41 2.24 -21.55
CA ASP A 128 -0.28 3.15 -21.74
C ASP A 128 0.56 3.38 -20.47
N GLU A 129 0.25 2.66 -19.38
CA GLU A 129 0.92 2.80 -18.10
C GLU A 129 1.92 1.66 -17.85
N PHE A 130 3.10 2.01 -17.34
CA PHE A 130 4.06 1.03 -16.85
C PHE A 130 3.76 0.67 -15.40
N VAL A 131 3.65 -0.63 -15.10
CA VAL A 131 3.25 -1.10 -13.78
C VAL A 131 4.23 -2.11 -13.19
N LEU A 132 4.42 -2.02 -11.87
CA LEU A 132 4.90 -3.11 -11.04
C LEU A 132 3.69 -3.80 -10.40
N GLY A 133 3.55 -5.11 -10.63
CA GLY A 133 2.40 -5.89 -10.21
C GLY A 133 2.68 -6.79 -9.00
N PHE A 134 1.66 -6.95 -8.17
CA PHE A 134 1.59 -7.93 -7.10
C PHE A 134 0.23 -8.63 -7.11
N ARG A 135 0.20 -9.89 -6.71
CA ARG A 135 -1.05 -10.59 -6.40
C ARG A 135 -1.19 -10.60 -4.89
N VAL A 136 -2.18 -9.89 -4.38
CA VAL A 136 -2.30 -9.57 -2.96
C VAL A 136 -3.65 -10.00 -2.39
N PRO A 137 -3.71 -10.42 -1.11
CA PRO A 137 -4.99 -10.57 -0.42
C PRO A 137 -5.65 -9.20 -0.29
N ILE A 138 -6.98 -9.19 -0.23
CA ILE A 138 -7.76 -7.96 -0.05
C ILE A 138 -7.64 -7.50 1.41
N VAL A 139 -6.96 -6.37 1.65
CA VAL A 139 -6.75 -5.74 2.96
C VAL A 139 -6.81 -4.22 2.85
N ASP A 140 -6.89 -3.51 3.98
CA ASP A 140 -7.11 -2.06 4.01
C ASP A 140 -5.90 -1.23 3.54
N SER A 141 -4.68 -1.74 3.68
CA SER A 141 -3.46 -1.01 3.31
C SER A 141 -2.32 -1.95 2.95
N TYR A 142 -1.38 -1.42 2.16
CA TYR A 142 -0.16 -2.12 1.79
C TYR A 142 1.06 -1.23 2.00
N THR A 143 2.20 -1.83 2.32
CA THR A 143 3.50 -1.14 2.36
C THR A 143 4.45 -1.79 1.37
N LEU A 144 4.94 -1.01 0.40
CA LEU A 144 6.02 -1.42 -0.49
C LEU A 144 7.37 -1.30 0.23
N SER A 145 8.09 -2.40 0.28
CA SER A 145 9.49 -2.44 0.65
C SER A 145 10.34 -2.71 -0.59
N TRP A 146 11.30 -1.81 -0.82
CA TRP A 146 12.30 -1.95 -1.87
C TRP A 146 13.65 -1.52 -1.31
N SER A 147 14.62 -2.44 -1.33
CA SER A 147 15.98 -2.19 -0.82
C SER A 147 16.57 -0.86 -1.31
N GLY A 148 17.12 -0.07 -0.39
CA GLY A 148 17.65 1.28 -0.68
C GLY A 148 16.62 2.41 -0.60
N ASN A 149 15.34 2.10 -0.38
CA ASN A 149 14.26 3.07 -0.16
C ASN A 149 13.69 2.92 1.26
N SER A 150 13.16 4.01 1.81
CA SER A 150 12.29 3.91 2.98
C SER A 150 11.00 3.17 2.59
N PRO A 151 10.38 2.39 3.50
CA PRO A 151 9.09 1.76 3.22
C PRO A 151 8.04 2.79 2.77
N ILE A 152 7.28 2.44 1.75
CA ILE A 152 6.31 3.34 1.12
C ILE A 152 4.91 2.80 1.35
N GLU A 153 4.07 3.58 2.03
CA GLU A 153 2.65 3.27 2.18
C GLU A 153 1.93 3.44 0.83
N LEU A 154 1.16 2.43 0.45
CA LEU A 154 0.37 2.39 -0.77
C LEU A 154 -1.11 2.49 -0.41
N ASN A 155 -1.81 3.42 -1.08
CA ASN A 155 -3.23 3.67 -0.89
C ASN A 155 -3.96 3.36 -2.20
N PRO A 156 -4.19 2.08 -2.53
CA PRO A 156 -4.80 1.73 -3.79
C PRO A 156 -6.28 2.11 -3.85
N LYS A 157 -6.70 2.55 -5.03
CA LYS A 157 -8.12 2.69 -5.34
C LYS A 157 -8.66 1.37 -5.86
N ASP A 158 -9.89 1.02 -5.48
CA ASP A 158 -10.63 -0.06 -6.11
C ASP A 158 -11.14 0.42 -7.48
N GLU A 159 -10.85 -0.34 -8.53
CA GLU A 159 -11.35 -0.10 -9.90
C GLU A 159 -12.10 -1.31 -10.47
#